data_AF-A0A356KES0-F1
#
_entry.id   AF-A0A356KES0-F1
#
_cell.length_a   1.000
_cell.length_b   1.000
_cell.length_c   1.000
_cell.angle_alpha   90.00
_cell.angle_beta   90.00
_cell.angle_gamma   90.00
#
_symmetry.space_group_name_H-M   'P 1'
#
loop_
_entity.id
_entity.type
_entity.pdbx_description
1 polymer ?
#
loop_
_entity_poly.entity_id
_entity_poly.type
_entity_poly.pdbx_seq_one_letter_code
_entity_poly.pdbx_strand_id
1 'polypeptide(L)'
;MDPSEMLRLVREARRLLYEAGDGPTPPTCAECGQTPPLEATFCVGCGHRLRFPCPECERLCRTGQAHCAHCGHALTAEVVAGTLTTLAEQAEEERRRREEDLLRDYEKTRVLEEGRVRHLLGTRRDDGRQEFVKVAYSGPGRRLLSNELAMLERVGEHPGVVKLLRQRSSEEQLVAVFEHVPSEGMRFPVAIPRLLRITSSLLSTLAHVHAQGVVHADLKPAHVMLPEGADDRPVLIDWNVSQEPGPSRFEAFTPMFAAPEQIVGDHLDHRVDLYAVGVILYLLFTHDRFPAVLEEASEHEPMRQVLQAKKAMNRAYLSEATVYKGKLASLQQQDQVQQLAPSSGSGLEERRVLGAKYLFSSELARTQDVNAEIRVTGDVLKIVQRATAVDPDDRYPDAAAMQAAVDDILTRLEA
;
A
#
# COMPACT_ATOMS: atom_id res chain seq x y z
N MET A 1 10.66 -0.32 -42.73
CA MET A 1 10.38 0.29 -41.42
C MET A 1 11.66 0.27 -40.59
N ASP A 2 12.05 1.38 -39.95
CA ASP A 2 13.20 1.40 -39.03
C ASP A 2 12.93 0.42 -37.86
N PRO A 3 13.89 -0.44 -37.47
CA PRO A 3 13.83 -1.23 -36.25
C PRO A 3 13.26 -0.50 -35.02
N SER A 4 13.54 0.80 -34.87
CA SER A 4 13.06 1.63 -33.77
C SER A 4 11.55 1.90 -33.82
N GLU A 5 10.99 2.05 -35.02
CA GLU A 5 9.56 2.28 -35.24
C GLU A 5 8.74 1.00 -35.15
N MET A 6 9.33 -0.13 -35.59
CA MET A 6 8.80 -1.47 -35.32
C MET A 6 8.77 -1.77 -33.81
N LEU A 7 9.85 -1.44 -33.08
CA LEU A 7 9.88 -1.55 -31.62
C LEU A 7 8.82 -0.68 -30.96
N ARG A 8 8.55 0.52 -31.48
CA ARG A 8 7.47 1.40 -30.98
C ARG A 8 6.09 0.78 -31.15
N LEU A 9 5.78 0.23 -32.33
CA LEU A 9 4.48 -0.40 -32.61
C LEU A 9 4.28 -1.70 -31.81
N VAL A 10 5.33 -2.51 -31.65
CA VAL A 10 5.30 -3.70 -30.80
C VAL A 10 5.10 -3.32 -29.33
N ARG A 11 5.70 -2.21 -28.87
CA ARG A 11 5.48 -1.66 -27.51
C ARG A 11 4.04 -1.19 -27.32
N GLU A 12 3.47 -0.50 -28.30
CA GLU A 12 2.12 0.05 -28.23
C GLU A 12 1.05 -1.08 -28.25
N ALA A 13 1.18 -2.05 -29.16
CA ALA A 13 0.29 -3.22 -29.22
C ALA A 13 0.39 -4.11 -27.96
N ARG A 14 1.60 -4.30 -27.41
CA ARG A 14 1.78 -5.11 -26.18
C ARG A 14 1.35 -4.39 -24.90
N ARG A 15 1.46 -3.06 -24.84
CA ARG A 15 0.92 -2.25 -23.76
C ARG A 15 -0.60 -2.40 -23.69
N LEU A 16 -1.28 -2.31 -24.84
CA LEU A 16 -2.72 -2.53 -24.93
C LEU A 16 -3.09 -3.97 -24.53
N LEU A 17 -2.34 -4.98 -24.95
CA LEU A 17 -2.54 -6.38 -24.52
C LEU A 17 -2.32 -6.60 -23.01
N TYR A 18 -1.37 -5.89 -22.39
CA TYR A 18 -1.08 -5.97 -20.95
C TYR A 18 -2.12 -5.22 -20.11
N GLU A 19 -2.60 -4.07 -20.59
CA GLU A 19 -3.71 -3.31 -20.00
C GLU A 19 -5.06 -4.03 -20.21
N ALA A 20 -5.21 -4.81 -21.29
CA ALA A 20 -6.43 -5.55 -21.62
C ALA A 20 -6.60 -6.90 -20.89
N GLY A 21 -5.57 -7.36 -20.17
CA GLY A 21 -5.65 -8.54 -19.31
C GLY A 21 -5.73 -9.90 -19.99
N ASP A 22 -5.80 -9.97 -21.34
CA ASP A 22 -5.99 -11.23 -22.08
C ASP A 22 -5.30 -11.28 -23.46
N GLY A 23 -4.00 -10.99 -23.50
CA GLY A 23 -3.13 -11.73 -24.43
C GLY A 23 -2.80 -13.11 -23.85
N PRO A 24 -2.29 -14.08 -24.64
CA PRO A 24 -1.61 -15.23 -24.04
C PRO A 24 -0.65 -14.68 -22.99
N THR A 25 -0.74 -15.18 -21.73
CA THR A 25 0.06 -14.75 -20.57
C THR A 25 1.38 -14.14 -21.04
N PRO A 26 1.74 -12.89 -20.65
CA PRO A 26 2.96 -12.24 -21.15
C PRO A 26 4.06 -13.28 -21.08
N PRO A 27 4.66 -13.68 -22.22
CA PRO A 27 5.27 -15.00 -22.35
C PRO A 27 6.26 -15.15 -21.21
N THR A 28 5.88 -15.96 -20.22
CA THR A 28 6.81 -16.34 -19.17
C THR A 28 7.98 -16.96 -19.90
N CYS A 29 9.21 -16.58 -19.55
CA CYS A 29 10.39 -17.24 -20.12
C CYS A 29 10.14 -18.74 -19.97
N ALA A 30 9.97 -19.45 -21.09
CA ALA A 30 9.63 -20.87 -21.07
C ALA A 30 10.71 -21.70 -20.36
N GLU A 31 11.88 -21.10 -20.14
CA GLU A 31 13.02 -21.67 -19.41
C GLU A 31 13.04 -21.31 -17.91
N CYS A 32 12.57 -20.12 -17.48
CA CYS A 32 12.72 -19.68 -16.09
C CYS A 32 11.43 -19.20 -15.40
N GLY A 33 10.30 -19.18 -16.10
CA GLY A 33 9.02 -18.77 -15.56
C GLY A 33 8.86 -17.27 -15.28
N GLN A 34 9.93 -16.47 -15.36
CA GLN A 34 9.83 -15.02 -15.15
C GLN A 34 9.00 -14.34 -16.24
N THR A 35 8.29 -13.29 -15.86
CA THR A 35 7.56 -12.41 -16.78
C THR A 35 8.45 -11.22 -17.13
N PRO A 36 9.15 -11.25 -18.28
CA PRO A 36 10.05 -10.17 -18.63
C PRO A 36 9.29 -8.88 -18.98
N PRO A 37 9.95 -7.70 -18.88
CA PRO A 37 9.41 -6.43 -19.35
C PRO A 37 8.90 -6.55 -20.78
N LEU A 38 7.76 -5.92 -21.05
CA LEU A 38 6.99 -6.13 -22.27
C LEU A 38 7.76 -5.72 -23.54
N GLU A 39 8.69 -4.76 -23.40
CA GLU A 39 9.61 -4.30 -24.44
C GLU A 39 10.80 -5.22 -24.74
N ALA A 40 11.02 -6.29 -23.97
CA ALA A 40 12.25 -7.06 -24.04
C ALA A 40 12.22 -8.07 -25.21
N THR A 41 13.23 -8.07 -26.08
CA THR A 41 13.44 -9.13 -27.08
C THR A 41 14.07 -10.39 -26.48
N PHE A 42 14.49 -10.29 -25.22
CA PHE A 42 15.12 -11.31 -24.39
C PHE A 42 14.55 -11.23 -22.97
N CYS A 43 14.48 -12.33 -22.24
CA CYS A 43 14.06 -12.33 -20.86
C CYS A 43 15.14 -11.74 -19.95
N VAL A 44 14.79 -10.76 -19.13
CA VAL A 44 15.71 -10.10 -18.20
C VAL A 44 16.25 -11.01 -17.09
N GLY A 45 15.54 -12.10 -16.75
CA GLY A 45 16.00 -13.07 -15.75
C GLY A 45 16.92 -14.17 -16.29
N CYS A 46 16.64 -14.67 -17.51
CA CYS A 46 17.28 -15.87 -18.07
C CYS A 46 18.06 -15.61 -19.39
N GLY A 47 17.96 -14.41 -19.96
CA GLY A 47 18.58 -14.04 -21.24
C GLY A 47 17.95 -14.63 -22.52
N HIS A 48 16.86 -15.41 -22.43
CA HIS A 48 16.26 -16.11 -23.59
C HIS A 48 15.32 -15.25 -24.44
N ARG A 49 15.29 -15.45 -25.77
CA ARG A 49 14.40 -14.71 -26.70
C ARG A 49 12.91 -15.07 -26.54
N LEU A 50 12.04 -14.06 -26.58
CA LEU A 50 10.58 -14.21 -26.41
C LEU A 50 9.86 -14.74 -27.67
N ARG A 51 8.66 -15.32 -27.49
CA ARG A 51 7.87 -15.99 -28.53
C ARG A 51 6.56 -15.25 -28.89
N PHE A 52 5.99 -15.49 -30.08
CA PHE A 52 4.71 -14.97 -30.60
C PHE A 52 4.05 -15.99 -31.56
N PRO A 53 2.72 -16.04 -31.76
CA PRO A 53 2.09 -17.02 -32.64
C PRO A 53 2.26 -16.67 -34.13
N CYS A 54 2.49 -17.67 -34.99
CA CYS A 54 2.50 -17.51 -36.44
C CYS A 54 1.09 -17.16 -36.95
N PRO A 55 0.92 -16.17 -37.84
CA PRO A 55 -0.41 -15.80 -38.37
C PRO A 55 -1.06 -16.88 -39.23
N GLU A 56 -0.28 -17.80 -39.79
CA GLU A 56 -0.80 -18.85 -40.68
C GLU A 56 -1.18 -20.14 -39.95
N CYS A 57 -0.41 -20.52 -38.93
CA CYS A 57 -0.51 -21.84 -38.31
C CYS A 57 -0.52 -21.81 -36.78
N GLU A 58 -0.55 -20.61 -36.18
CA GLU A 58 -0.64 -20.33 -34.74
C GLU A 58 0.52 -20.86 -33.88
N ARG A 59 1.48 -21.58 -34.47
CA ARG A 59 2.66 -22.09 -33.76
C ARG A 59 3.50 -20.94 -33.22
N LEU A 60 3.98 -21.06 -31.98
CA LEU A 60 4.84 -20.07 -31.34
C LEU A 60 6.21 -19.95 -32.05
N CYS A 61 6.43 -18.82 -32.70
CA CYS A 61 7.67 -18.35 -33.31
C CYS A 61 8.50 -17.47 -32.36
N ARG A 62 9.78 -17.28 -32.66
CA ARG A 62 10.69 -16.40 -31.90
C ARG A 62 10.86 -15.05 -32.61
N THR A 63 10.93 -13.96 -31.83
CA THR A 63 11.21 -12.63 -32.39
C THR A 63 12.56 -12.62 -33.14
N GLY A 64 12.53 -12.16 -34.39
CA GLY A 64 13.67 -12.14 -35.31
C GLY A 64 13.87 -13.40 -36.18
N GLN A 65 12.95 -14.37 -36.15
CA GLN A 65 12.90 -15.42 -37.17
C GLN A 65 12.42 -14.84 -38.50
N ALA A 66 13.05 -15.23 -39.61
CA ALA A 66 12.62 -14.82 -40.94
C ALA A 66 11.39 -15.62 -41.44
N HIS A 67 11.23 -16.86 -40.95
CA HIS A 67 10.14 -17.75 -41.34
C HIS A 67 9.68 -18.60 -40.15
N CYS A 68 8.40 -18.99 -40.16
CA CYS A 68 7.85 -19.95 -39.22
C CYS A 68 8.49 -21.32 -39.43
N ALA A 69 9.09 -21.90 -38.38
CA ALA A 69 9.73 -23.21 -38.45
C ALA A 69 8.75 -24.37 -38.67
N HIS A 70 7.43 -24.13 -38.56
CA HIS A 70 6.41 -25.15 -38.74
C HIS A 70 5.81 -25.13 -40.15
N CYS A 71 5.31 -23.97 -40.60
CA CYS A 71 4.60 -23.85 -41.88
C CYS A 71 5.41 -23.12 -42.97
N GLY A 72 6.57 -22.56 -42.65
CA GLY A 72 7.39 -21.80 -43.59
C GLY A 72 6.92 -20.37 -43.87
N HIS A 73 5.81 -19.92 -43.27
CA HIS A 73 5.28 -18.56 -43.47
C HIS A 73 6.33 -17.48 -43.15
N ALA A 74 6.46 -16.47 -44.01
CA ALA A 74 7.42 -15.40 -43.85
C ALA A 74 7.02 -14.45 -42.69
N LEU A 75 7.91 -14.29 -41.71
CA LEU A 75 7.68 -13.50 -40.50
C LEU A 75 8.34 -12.13 -40.65
N THR A 76 7.90 -11.34 -41.64
CA THR A 76 8.40 -9.98 -41.82
C THR A 76 7.99 -9.09 -40.65
N ALA A 77 8.70 -7.99 -40.45
CA ALA A 77 8.38 -6.98 -39.44
C ALA A 77 6.90 -6.54 -39.49
N GLU A 78 6.38 -6.31 -40.70
CA GLU A 78 5.00 -5.89 -40.96
C GLU A 78 4.00 -6.98 -40.59
N VAL A 79 4.28 -8.23 -40.94
CA VAL A 79 3.44 -9.39 -40.61
C VAL A 79 3.37 -9.61 -39.10
N VAL A 80 4.52 -9.55 -38.42
CA VAL A 80 4.59 -9.71 -36.95
C VAL A 80 3.85 -8.57 -36.25
N ALA A 81 4.03 -7.32 -36.72
CA ALA A 81 3.32 -6.16 -36.17
C ALA A 81 1.80 -6.28 -36.36
N GLY A 82 1.33 -6.60 -37.57
CA GLY A 82 -0.10 -6.77 -37.86
C GLY A 82 -0.76 -7.89 -37.05
N THR A 83 -0.04 -9.01 -36.85
CA THR A 83 -0.51 -10.11 -36.00
C THR A 83 -0.69 -9.66 -34.55
N LEU A 84 0.28 -8.93 -33.99
CA LEU A 84 0.20 -8.42 -32.62
C LEU A 84 -0.90 -7.37 -32.45
N THR A 85 -1.10 -6.48 -33.43
CA THR A 85 -2.19 -5.50 -33.42
C THR A 85 -3.56 -6.19 -33.41
N THR A 86 -3.76 -7.18 -34.28
CA THR A 86 -5.03 -7.93 -34.35
C THR A 86 -5.34 -8.63 -33.03
N LEU A 87 -4.33 -9.26 -32.41
CA LEU A 87 -4.49 -9.89 -31.09
C LEU A 87 -4.83 -8.86 -30.01
N ALA A 88 -4.25 -7.65 -30.07
CA ALA A 88 -4.57 -6.57 -29.14
C ALA A 88 -6.02 -6.10 -29.27
N GLU A 89 -6.50 -5.92 -30.50
CA GLU A 89 -7.88 -5.54 -30.79
C GLU A 89 -8.89 -6.61 -30.33
N GLN A 90 -8.57 -7.89 -30.55
CA GLN A 90 -9.40 -9.01 -30.08
C GLN A 90 -9.47 -9.07 -28.56
N ALA A 91 -8.34 -8.94 -27.86
CA ALA A 91 -8.29 -8.92 -26.40
C ALA A 91 -9.10 -7.75 -25.82
N GLU A 92 -9.04 -6.58 -26.45
CA GLU A 92 -9.79 -5.40 -26.03
C GLU A 92 -11.31 -5.58 -26.22
N GLU A 93 -11.75 -6.17 -27.33
CA GLU A 93 -13.16 -6.48 -27.57
C GLU A 93 -13.68 -7.54 -26.59
N GLU A 94 -12.90 -8.58 -26.29
CA GLU A 94 -13.26 -9.58 -25.27
C GLU A 94 -13.35 -8.97 -23.87
N ARG A 95 -12.39 -8.10 -23.50
CA ARG A 95 -12.43 -7.32 -22.26
C ARG A 95 -13.69 -6.49 -22.17
N ARG A 96 -14.04 -5.75 -23.25
CA ARG A 96 -15.25 -4.93 -23.27
C ARG A 96 -16.51 -5.77 -23.04
N ARG A 97 -16.60 -6.96 -23.64
CA ARG A 97 -17.73 -7.87 -23.42
C ARG A 97 -17.85 -8.37 -21.99
N ARG A 98 -16.71 -8.71 -21.35
CA ARG A 98 -16.69 -9.14 -19.94
C ARG A 98 -17.05 -8.00 -19.00
N GLU A 99 -16.57 -6.81 -19.31
CA GLU A 99 -16.93 -5.60 -18.58
C GLU A 99 -18.42 -5.30 -18.75
N GLU A 100 -18.98 -5.38 -19.96
CA GLU A 100 -20.42 -5.24 -20.19
C GLU A 100 -21.24 -6.22 -19.34
N ASP A 101 -20.82 -7.49 -19.20
CA ASP A 101 -21.50 -8.45 -18.33
C ASP A 101 -21.42 -8.07 -16.84
N LEU A 102 -20.23 -7.66 -16.37
CA LEU A 102 -20.03 -7.18 -15.00
C LEU A 102 -20.86 -5.92 -14.71
N LEU A 103 -20.94 -5.00 -15.67
CA LEU A 103 -21.59 -3.71 -15.55
C LEU A 103 -23.13 -3.80 -15.63
N ARG A 104 -23.71 -4.93 -16.04
CA ARG A 104 -25.17 -5.12 -16.06
C ARG A 104 -25.83 -4.83 -14.72
N ASP A 105 -25.17 -5.24 -13.64
CA ASP A 105 -25.65 -5.10 -12.27
C ASP A 105 -25.56 -3.64 -11.76
N TYR A 106 -24.86 -2.75 -12.48
CA TYR A 106 -24.60 -1.37 -12.07
C TYR A 106 -25.25 -0.35 -13.01
N GLU A 107 -25.85 0.70 -12.45
CA GLU A 107 -26.33 1.85 -13.22
C GLU A 107 -25.17 2.69 -13.75
N LYS A 108 -24.15 2.88 -12.89
CA LYS A 108 -22.97 3.71 -13.15
C LYS A 108 -21.75 3.03 -12.56
N THR A 109 -20.62 3.15 -13.26
CA THR A 109 -19.32 2.76 -12.74
C THR A 109 -18.27 3.84 -12.97
N ARG A 110 -17.30 3.89 -12.06
CA ARG A 110 -16.12 4.74 -12.16
C ARG A 110 -14.89 3.91 -11.89
N VAL A 111 -13.91 3.96 -12.78
CA VAL A 111 -12.60 3.39 -12.51
C VAL A 111 -11.90 4.23 -11.46
N LEU A 112 -11.43 3.58 -10.39
CA LEU A 112 -10.63 4.19 -9.34
C LEU A 112 -9.14 3.97 -9.60
N GLU A 113 -8.77 2.78 -10.04
CA GLU A 113 -7.39 2.41 -10.31
C GLU A 113 -7.31 1.45 -11.49
N GLU A 114 -6.41 1.75 -12.42
CA GLU A 114 -6.01 0.84 -13.49
C GLU A 114 -4.74 0.10 -13.04
N GLY A 115 -4.63 -1.19 -13.35
CA GLY A 115 -3.50 -2.00 -12.90
C GLY A 115 -3.70 -3.50 -13.06
N ARG A 116 -2.85 -4.29 -12.39
CA ARG A 116 -2.93 -5.77 -12.41
C ARG A 116 -4.26 -6.28 -11.87
N VAL A 117 -4.79 -5.57 -10.88
CA VAL A 117 -6.15 -5.71 -10.39
C VAL A 117 -6.79 -4.36 -10.63
N ARG A 118 -7.90 -4.34 -11.38
CA ARG A 118 -8.62 -3.12 -11.69
C ARG A 118 -9.60 -2.82 -10.56
N HIS A 119 -9.64 -1.57 -10.12
CA HIS A 119 -10.51 -1.13 -9.04
C HIS A 119 -11.62 -0.24 -9.59
N LEU A 120 -12.87 -0.61 -9.34
CA LEU A 120 -14.05 0.11 -9.80
C LEU A 120 -14.92 0.48 -8.60
N LEU A 121 -15.60 1.61 -8.70
CA LEU A 121 -16.72 1.97 -7.86
C LEU A 121 -18.00 1.84 -8.69
N GLY A 122 -18.92 0.98 -8.25
CA GLY A 122 -20.20 0.77 -8.92
C GLY A 122 -21.39 1.22 -8.09
N THR A 123 -22.36 1.87 -8.74
CA THR A 123 -23.68 2.17 -8.16
C THR A 123 -24.65 1.11 -8.64
N ARG A 124 -25.14 0.28 -7.72
CA ARG A 124 -26.01 -0.85 -8.03
C ARG A 124 -27.35 -0.38 -8.58
N ARG A 125 -27.85 -1.05 -9.62
CA ARG A 125 -29.02 -0.62 -10.37
C ARG A 125 -30.34 -0.78 -9.60
N ASP A 126 -30.41 -1.77 -8.73
CA ASP A 126 -31.60 -2.18 -7.96
C ASP A 126 -31.90 -1.25 -6.78
N ASP A 127 -30.88 -0.81 -6.03
CA ASP A 127 -31.05 -0.02 -4.80
C ASP A 127 -30.16 1.22 -4.68
N GLY A 128 -29.33 1.50 -5.69
CA GLY A 128 -28.44 2.65 -5.72
C GLY A 128 -27.25 2.58 -4.76
N ARG A 129 -27.03 1.45 -4.06
CA ARG A 129 -25.88 1.32 -3.15
C ARG A 129 -24.57 1.35 -3.92
N GLN A 130 -23.56 1.97 -3.31
CA GLN A 130 -22.22 1.94 -3.84
C GLN A 130 -21.47 0.70 -3.35
N GLU A 131 -20.74 0.07 -4.26
CA GLU A 131 -19.93 -1.12 -4.00
C GLU A 131 -18.58 -0.98 -4.67
N PHE A 132 -17.55 -1.52 -4.02
CA PHE A 132 -16.19 -1.52 -4.54
C PHE A 132 -15.91 -2.85 -5.23
N VAL A 133 -15.45 -2.81 -6.48
CA VAL A 133 -15.28 -4.00 -7.31
C VAL A 133 -13.83 -4.12 -7.74
N LYS A 134 -13.20 -5.24 -7.37
CA LYS A 134 -11.89 -5.64 -7.88
C LYS A 134 -12.07 -6.65 -9.00
N VAL A 135 -11.42 -6.41 -10.14
CA VAL A 135 -11.45 -7.30 -11.30
C VAL A 135 -10.02 -7.68 -11.67
N ALA A 136 -9.75 -8.97 -11.76
CA ALA A 136 -8.48 -9.51 -12.22
C ALA A 136 -8.73 -10.57 -13.30
N TYR A 137 -8.19 -10.39 -14.50
CA TYR A 137 -8.43 -11.29 -15.62
C TYR A 137 -7.56 -12.56 -15.51
N SER A 138 -6.24 -12.41 -15.67
CA SER A 138 -5.30 -13.54 -15.63
C SER A 138 -3.92 -13.17 -15.06
N GLY A 139 -3.07 -14.17 -14.81
CA GLY A 139 -1.66 -13.96 -14.43
C GLY A 139 -1.42 -13.43 -13.00
N PRO A 140 -0.46 -12.50 -12.80
CA PRO A 140 -0.10 -12.00 -11.47
C PRO A 140 -1.24 -11.32 -10.70
N GLY A 141 -2.10 -10.57 -11.37
CA GLY A 141 -3.23 -9.88 -10.72
C GLY A 141 -4.24 -10.84 -10.13
N ARG A 142 -4.55 -11.94 -10.85
CA ARG A 142 -5.42 -12.99 -10.35
C ARG A 142 -4.85 -13.66 -9.10
N ARG A 143 -3.53 -13.89 -9.04
CA ARG A 143 -2.87 -14.43 -7.83
C ARG A 143 -2.98 -13.50 -6.63
N LEU A 144 -2.77 -12.19 -6.84
CA LEU A 144 -2.92 -11.18 -5.79
C LEU A 144 -4.35 -11.12 -5.25
N LEU A 145 -5.36 -11.06 -6.14
CA LEU A 145 -6.75 -11.04 -5.72
C LEU A 145 -7.19 -12.37 -5.08
N SER A 146 -6.71 -13.50 -5.59
CA SER A 146 -6.97 -14.81 -4.96
C SER A 146 -6.36 -14.90 -3.57
N ASN A 147 -5.14 -14.35 -3.38
CA ASN A 147 -4.50 -14.28 -2.08
C ASN A 147 -5.30 -13.41 -1.11
N GLU A 148 -5.73 -12.22 -1.54
CA GLU A 148 -6.59 -11.33 -0.74
C GLU A 148 -7.87 -12.03 -0.27
N LEU A 149 -8.57 -12.74 -1.17
CA LEU A 149 -9.78 -13.47 -0.82
C LEU A 149 -9.51 -14.59 0.20
N ALA A 150 -8.42 -15.35 0.02
CA ALA A 150 -8.04 -16.40 0.96
C ALA A 150 -7.65 -15.85 2.34
N MET A 151 -6.95 -14.70 2.39
CA MET A 151 -6.57 -14.06 3.64
C MET A 151 -7.81 -13.49 4.36
N LEU A 152 -8.73 -12.86 3.63
CA LEU A 152 -9.99 -12.36 4.19
C LEU A 152 -10.88 -13.48 4.73
N GLU A 153 -11.00 -14.60 4.00
CA GLU A 153 -11.74 -15.78 4.46
C GLU A 153 -11.18 -16.30 5.78
N ARG A 154 -9.85 -16.32 5.92
CA ARG A 154 -9.17 -16.74 7.15
C ARG A 154 -9.36 -15.75 8.31
N VAL A 155 -9.28 -14.44 8.03
CA VAL A 155 -9.50 -13.40 9.04
C VAL A 155 -10.93 -13.42 9.57
N GLY A 156 -11.90 -13.75 8.71
CA GLY A 156 -13.31 -13.76 9.08
C GLY A 156 -13.91 -12.36 9.25
N GLU A 157 -15.20 -12.31 9.60
CA GLU A 157 -15.91 -11.03 9.76
C GLU A 157 -15.42 -10.27 11.00
N HIS A 158 -15.07 -8.99 10.81
CA HIS A 158 -14.73 -8.08 11.89
C HIS A 158 -15.07 -6.63 11.49
N PRO A 159 -15.58 -5.76 12.39
CA PRO A 159 -15.96 -4.38 12.04
C PRO A 159 -14.83 -3.52 11.47
N GLY A 160 -13.58 -3.84 11.80
CA GLY A 160 -12.38 -3.17 11.29
C GLY A 160 -11.78 -3.80 10.04
N VAL A 161 -12.45 -4.77 9.41
CA VAL A 161 -11.96 -5.47 8.21
C VAL A 161 -13.01 -5.32 7.10
N VAL A 162 -12.57 -4.98 5.89
CA VAL A 162 -13.47 -4.79 4.76
C VAL A 162 -14.29 -6.05 4.46
N LYS A 163 -15.60 -5.87 4.26
CA LYS A 163 -16.51 -6.96 3.96
C LYS A 163 -16.50 -7.32 2.48
N LEU A 164 -16.18 -8.58 2.19
CA LEU A 164 -16.49 -9.21 0.89
C LEU A 164 -18.00 -9.49 0.82
N LEU A 165 -18.67 -8.94 -0.18
CA LEU A 165 -20.11 -9.10 -0.39
C LEU A 165 -20.41 -10.27 -1.34
N ARG A 166 -19.63 -10.39 -2.42
CA ARG A 166 -19.77 -11.46 -3.42
C ARG A 166 -18.50 -11.62 -4.23
N GLN A 167 -18.30 -12.82 -4.77
CA GLN A 167 -17.22 -13.10 -5.71
C GLN A 167 -17.74 -13.96 -6.87
N ARG A 168 -17.14 -13.80 -8.05
CA ARG A 168 -17.36 -14.65 -9.22
C ARG A 168 -16.00 -15.01 -9.81
N SER A 169 -15.81 -16.29 -10.09
CA SER A 169 -14.57 -16.81 -10.67
C SER A 169 -14.90 -17.60 -11.92
N SER A 170 -14.25 -17.27 -13.03
CA SER A 170 -14.21 -18.05 -14.27
C SER A 170 -12.75 -18.28 -14.67
N GLU A 171 -12.51 -19.04 -15.73
CA GLU A 171 -11.17 -19.18 -16.32
C GLU A 171 -10.60 -17.83 -16.79
N GLU A 172 -11.49 -16.93 -17.21
CA GLU A 172 -11.19 -15.66 -17.86
C GLU A 172 -11.03 -14.48 -16.88
N GLN A 173 -11.71 -14.51 -15.74
CA GLN A 173 -11.64 -13.44 -14.75
C GLN A 173 -12.02 -13.88 -13.33
N LEU A 174 -11.51 -13.13 -12.36
CA LEU A 174 -11.86 -13.17 -10.96
C LEU A 174 -12.39 -11.79 -10.59
N VAL A 175 -13.65 -11.76 -10.17
CA VAL A 175 -14.34 -10.56 -9.74
C VAL A 175 -14.65 -10.70 -8.26
N ALA A 176 -14.23 -9.73 -7.47
CA ALA A 176 -14.57 -9.62 -6.05
C ALA A 176 -15.26 -8.29 -5.81
N VAL A 177 -16.42 -8.33 -5.13
CA VAL A 177 -17.21 -7.16 -4.79
C VAL A 177 -17.22 -7.02 -3.28
N PHE A 178 -16.77 -5.87 -2.82
CA PHE A 178 -16.66 -5.47 -1.43
C PHE A 178 -17.66 -4.37 -1.12
N GLU A 179 -17.92 -4.17 0.17
CA GLU A 179 -18.58 -2.94 0.61
C GLU A 179 -17.76 -1.73 0.15
N HIS A 180 -18.45 -0.68 -0.30
CA HIS A 180 -17.80 0.61 -0.44
C HIS A 180 -17.67 1.21 0.95
N VAL A 181 -16.45 1.55 1.34
CA VAL A 181 -16.16 2.26 2.59
C VAL A 181 -15.91 3.73 2.24
N PRO A 182 -16.93 4.61 2.33
CA PRO A 182 -16.73 6.03 2.05
C PRO A 182 -15.81 6.58 3.11
N SER A 183 -14.63 7.03 2.70
CA SER A 183 -13.65 7.58 3.61
C SER A 183 -13.07 8.86 3.06
N GLU A 184 -12.85 9.82 3.94
CA GLU A 184 -12.03 10.98 3.62
C GLU A 184 -10.52 10.65 3.57
N GLY A 185 -10.14 9.42 3.94
CA GLY A 185 -8.78 9.03 4.27
C GLY A 185 -8.32 9.63 5.60
N MET A 186 -7.12 9.29 6.06
CA MET A 186 -6.47 10.02 7.14
C MET A 186 -6.02 11.40 6.64
N ARG A 187 -6.91 12.40 6.74
CA ARG A 187 -6.60 13.80 6.41
C ARG A 187 -5.93 14.50 7.58
N PHE A 188 -4.95 15.32 7.24
CA PHE A 188 -4.25 16.16 8.20
C PHE A 188 -4.86 17.57 8.27
N PRO A 189 -4.90 18.21 9.45
CA PRO A 189 -4.46 17.71 10.76
C PRO A 189 -5.53 16.94 11.56
N VAL A 190 -5.10 15.87 12.24
CA VAL A 190 -5.91 15.12 13.22
C VAL A 190 -5.55 15.55 14.64
N ALA A 191 -6.54 15.79 15.50
CA ALA A 191 -6.32 16.06 16.91
C ALA A 191 -5.72 14.85 17.63
N ILE A 192 -4.79 15.07 18.56
CA ILE A 192 -4.06 13.97 19.25
C ILE A 192 -5.00 12.94 19.90
N PRO A 193 -6.06 13.32 20.67
CA PRO A 193 -6.96 12.34 21.25
C PRO A 193 -7.65 11.47 20.19
N ARG A 194 -8.05 12.08 19.07
CA ARG A 194 -8.64 11.36 17.93
C ARG A 194 -7.66 10.40 17.27
N LEU A 195 -6.42 10.85 17.04
CA LEU A 195 -5.35 10.02 16.50
C LEU A 195 -5.08 8.77 17.38
N LEU A 196 -5.05 8.95 18.69
CA LEU A 196 -4.83 7.85 19.62
C LEU A 196 -6.03 6.89 19.65
N ARG A 197 -7.29 7.37 19.59
CA ARG A 197 -8.47 6.49 19.47
C ARG A 197 -8.49 5.67 18.19
N ILE A 198 -8.13 6.30 17.06
CA ILE A 198 -7.98 5.60 15.77
C ILE A 198 -6.90 4.53 15.89
N THR A 199 -5.75 4.87 16.48
CA THR A 199 -4.62 3.95 16.66
C THR A 199 -5.00 2.77 17.57
N SER A 200 -5.69 3.02 18.67
CA SER A 200 -6.19 1.98 19.56
C SER A 200 -7.16 1.03 18.84
N SER A 201 -8.13 1.59 18.09
CA SER A 201 -9.10 0.79 17.33
C SER A 201 -8.44 -0.01 16.19
N LEU A 202 -7.42 0.54 15.55
CA LEU A 202 -6.59 -0.16 14.56
C LEU A 202 -5.86 -1.34 15.20
N LEU A 203 -5.22 -1.13 16.37
CA LEU A 203 -4.51 -2.19 17.09
C LEU A 203 -5.46 -3.30 17.59
N SER A 204 -6.67 -2.94 18.01
CA SER A 204 -7.71 -3.93 18.32
C SER A 204 -8.08 -4.79 17.12
N THR A 205 -8.21 -4.18 15.94
CA THR A 205 -8.45 -4.90 14.68
C THR A 205 -7.27 -5.80 14.33
N LEU A 206 -6.04 -5.33 14.48
CA LEU A 206 -4.85 -6.14 14.22
C LEU A 206 -4.72 -7.31 15.20
N ALA A 207 -5.11 -7.14 16.47
CA ALA A 207 -5.14 -8.24 17.42
C ALA A 207 -6.06 -9.39 16.95
N HIS A 208 -7.23 -9.05 16.38
CA HIS A 208 -8.12 -10.04 15.74
C HIS A 208 -7.46 -10.73 14.54
N VAL A 209 -6.87 -9.95 13.64
CA VAL A 209 -6.19 -10.45 12.43
C VAL A 209 -5.04 -11.41 12.79
N HIS A 210 -4.18 -10.99 13.73
CA HIS A 210 -3.02 -11.75 14.18
C HIS A 210 -3.43 -13.04 14.90
N ALA A 211 -4.56 -13.03 15.63
CA ALA A 211 -5.11 -14.24 16.25
C ALA A 211 -5.54 -15.30 15.23
N GLN A 212 -5.86 -14.93 13.98
CA GLN A 212 -6.13 -15.87 12.89
C GLN A 212 -4.86 -16.34 12.16
N GLY A 213 -3.68 -15.93 12.65
CA GLY A 213 -2.40 -16.26 12.03
C GLY A 213 -2.20 -15.59 10.67
N VAL A 214 -2.76 -14.38 10.49
CA VAL A 214 -2.58 -13.56 9.29
C VAL A 214 -1.77 -12.32 9.65
N VAL A 215 -0.83 -11.95 8.79
CA VAL A 215 -0.07 -10.71 8.84
C VAL A 215 -0.50 -9.86 7.64
N HIS A 216 -0.84 -8.59 7.86
CA HIS A 216 -1.31 -7.73 6.78
C HIS A 216 -0.19 -7.38 5.80
N ALA A 217 1.00 -7.06 6.32
CA ALA A 217 2.26 -6.84 5.60
C ALA A 217 2.35 -5.64 4.63
N ASP A 218 1.27 -4.88 4.41
CA ASP A 218 1.29 -3.61 3.63
C ASP A 218 0.39 -2.55 4.28
N LEU A 219 0.47 -2.42 5.60
CA LEU A 219 -0.22 -1.33 6.30
C LEU A 219 0.39 0.03 5.90
N LYS A 220 -0.49 0.91 5.43
CA LYS A 220 -0.18 2.31 5.11
C LYS A 220 -1.47 3.14 5.20
N PRO A 221 -1.40 4.49 5.25
CA PRO A 221 -2.58 5.33 5.39
C PRO A 221 -3.65 5.09 4.32
N ALA A 222 -3.24 4.76 3.09
CA ALA A 222 -4.17 4.44 2.00
C ALA A 222 -4.95 3.12 2.22
N HIS A 223 -4.49 2.24 3.10
CA HIS A 223 -5.11 0.95 3.43
C HIS A 223 -5.89 0.96 4.75
N VAL A 224 -5.96 2.13 5.40
CA VAL A 224 -6.68 2.32 6.66
C VAL A 224 -7.77 3.35 6.42
N MET A 225 -8.96 2.86 6.08
CA MET A 225 -10.12 3.70 5.79
C MET A 225 -10.73 4.21 7.09
N LEU A 226 -11.10 5.48 7.13
CA LEU A 226 -11.87 6.10 8.22
C LEU A 226 -13.27 6.43 7.72
N PRO A 227 -14.29 5.59 7.99
CA PRO A 227 -15.66 5.86 7.58
C PRO A 227 -16.24 7.03 8.38
N GLU A 228 -17.01 7.89 7.72
CA GLU A 228 -17.74 8.96 8.41
C GLU A 228 -18.77 8.36 9.40
N GLY A 229 -18.83 8.92 10.61
CA GLY A 229 -19.78 8.46 11.64
C GLY A 229 -19.44 7.11 12.29
N ALA A 230 -18.27 6.52 12.02
CA ALA A 230 -17.85 5.25 12.61
C ALA A 230 -17.10 5.38 13.95
N ASP A 231 -17.28 6.47 14.70
CA ASP A 231 -16.65 6.71 16.02
C ASP A 231 -15.14 6.41 16.05
N ASP A 232 -14.39 6.97 15.10
CA ASP A 232 -12.94 6.78 14.98
C ASP A 232 -12.49 5.31 14.75
N ARG A 233 -13.38 4.42 14.30
CA ARG A 233 -13.05 3.02 13.98
C ARG A 233 -12.56 2.89 12.53
N PRO A 234 -11.28 2.52 12.31
CA PRO A 234 -10.76 2.30 10.97
C PRO A 234 -11.17 0.95 10.40
N VAL A 235 -11.24 0.87 9.07
CA VAL A 235 -11.45 -0.36 8.30
C VAL A 235 -10.22 -0.64 7.45
N LEU A 236 -9.63 -1.82 7.62
CA LEU A 236 -8.49 -2.31 6.86
C LEU A 236 -8.94 -2.86 5.50
N ILE A 237 -8.26 -2.38 4.46
CA ILE A 237 -8.46 -2.80 3.07
C ILE A 237 -7.15 -3.30 2.46
N ASP A 238 -7.26 -3.94 1.30
CA ASP A 238 -6.15 -4.42 0.47
C ASP A 238 -5.25 -5.47 1.12
N TRP A 239 -5.68 -6.73 1.00
CA TRP A 239 -5.01 -7.91 1.60
C TRP A 239 -4.16 -8.67 0.58
N ASN A 240 -3.83 -8.03 -0.53
CA ASN A 240 -3.22 -8.66 -1.71
C ASN A 240 -1.86 -9.30 -1.42
N VAL A 241 -1.11 -8.80 -0.43
CA VAL A 241 0.20 -9.31 0.01
C VAL A 241 0.20 -9.82 1.44
N SER A 242 -0.98 -9.90 2.07
CA SER A 242 -1.11 -10.52 3.38
C SER A 242 -0.74 -12.00 3.31
N GLN A 243 -0.20 -12.52 4.40
CA GLN A 243 0.30 -13.89 4.46
C GLN A 243 0.29 -14.45 5.88
N GLU A 244 0.42 -15.75 5.99
CA GLU A 244 0.75 -16.40 7.27
C GLU A 244 2.19 -16.03 7.69
N PRO A 245 2.50 -16.02 9.00
CA PRO A 245 3.87 -15.88 9.49
C PRO A 245 4.81 -16.87 8.80
N GLY A 246 5.96 -16.37 8.37
CA GLY A 246 6.82 -17.11 7.45
C GLY A 246 7.77 -16.23 6.67
N PRO A 247 8.63 -16.83 5.82
CA PRO A 247 9.45 -16.07 4.87
C PRO A 247 8.58 -15.12 4.04
N SER A 248 9.09 -13.92 3.76
CA SER A 248 8.41 -12.97 2.88
C SER A 248 8.11 -13.62 1.50
N ARG A 249 6.83 -13.70 1.12
CA ARG A 249 6.39 -14.27 -0.17
C ARG A 249 6.25 -13.22 -1.27
N PHE A 250 6.20 -11.95 -0.89
CA PHE A 250 5.90 -10.84 -1.79
C PHE A 250 6.98 -9.77 -1.70
N GLU A 251 7.48 -9.35 -2.87
CA GLU A 251 8.35 -8.17 -3.01
C GLU A 251 7.55 -6.87 -3.23
N ALA A 252 6.21 -6.97 -3.23
CA ALA A 252 5.30 -5.87 -3.47
C ALA A 252 4.77 -5.33 -2.13
N PHE A 253 5.59 -4.54 -1.44
CA PHE A 253 5.20 -3.79 -0.24
C PHE A 253 5.61 -2.33 -0.41
N THR A 254 5.01 -1.43 0.37
CA THR A 254 5.34 -0.01 0.32
C THR A 254 6.60 0.25 1.17
N PRO A 255 7.80 0.48 0.58
CA PRO A 255 9.07 0.43 1.31
C PRO A 255 9.17 1.42 2.48
N MET A 256 8.47 2.55 2.35
CA MET A 256 8.40 3.57 3.39
C MET A 256 7.81 3.03 4.71
N PHE A 257 6.76 2.20 4.64
CA PHE A 257 6.07 1.64 5.81
C PHE A 257 6.59 0.25 6.20
N ALA A 258 7.20 -0.47 5.26
CA ALA A 258 7.69 -1.83 5.47
C ALA A 258 8.75 -1.91 6.59
N ALA A 259 8.67 -2.97 7.39
CA ALA A 259 9.65 -3.26 8.42
C ALA A 259 11.02 -3.67 7.80
N PRO A 260 12.15 -3.46 8.50
CA PRO A 260 13.48 -3.88 8.04
C PRO A 260 13.56 -5.33 7.55
N GLU A 261 12.92 -6.26 8.25
CA GLU A 261 12.86 -7.69 7.94
C GLU A 261 12.06 -7.97 6.65
N GLN A 262 11.03 -7.17 6.33
CA GLN A 262 10.33 -7.25 5.04
C GLN A 262 11.25 -6.87 3.89
N ILE A 263 12.01 -5.80 4.11
CA ILE A 263 12.97 -5.23 3.17
C ILE A 263 14.10 -6.22 2.82
N VAL A 264 14.62 -6.94 3.82
CA VAL A 264 15.69 -7.93 3.59
C VAL A 264 15.17 -9.32 3.21
N GLY A 265 13.85 -9.51 3.14
CA GLY A 265 13.22 -10.78 2.79
C GLY A 265 13.36 -11.86 3.86
N ASP A 266 13.44 -11.48 5.13
CA ASP A 266 13.57 -12.40 6.26
C ASP A 266 12.20 -12.99 6.66
N HIS A 267 12.17 -13.75 7.75
CA HIS A 267 10.97 -14.26 8.38
C HIS A 267 10.10 -13.11 8.91
N LEU A 268 8.84 -13.10 8.50
CA LEU A 268 7.84 -12.12 8.92
C LEU A 268 6.91 -12.74 9.96
N ASP A 269 6.67 -12.02 11.04
CA ASP A 269 5.56 -12.27 11.96
C ASP A 269 4.71 -11.00 12.09
N HIS A 270 3.74 -11.00 13.01
CA HIS A 270 2.81 -9.89 13.22
C HIS A 270 3.48 -8.57 13.62
N ARG A 271 4.74 -8.57 14.06
CA ARG A 271 5.47 -7.37 14.47
C ARG A 271 5.83 -6.45 13.30
N VAL A 272 5.73 -6.93 12.05
CA VAL A 272 5.86 -6.08 10.86
C VAL A 272 4.70 -5.09 10.75
N ASP A 273 3.49 -5.52 11.13
CA ASP A 273 2.31 -4.66 11.14
C ASP A 273 2.43 -3.60 12.24
N LEU A 274 2.97 -3.97 13.41
CA LEU A 274 3.22 -3.03 14.51
C LEU A 274 4.24 -1.96 14.13
N TYR A 275 5.28 -2.34 13.39
CA TYR A 275 6.23 -1.38 12.82
C TYR A 275 5.52 -0.38 11.91
N ALA A 276 4.69 -0.86 10.98
CA ALA A 276 3.95 -0.01 10.07
C ALA A 276 2.98 0.93 10.82
N VAL A 277 2.28 0.45 11.87
CA VAL A 277 1.47 1.31 12.75
C VAL A 277 2.32 2.38 13.43
N GLY A 278 3.54 2.05 13.90
CA GLY A 278 4.46 3.03 14.47
C GLY A 278 4.86 4.13 13.47
N VAL A 279 5.13 3.77 12.22
CA VAL A 279 5.42 4.72 11.14
C VAL A 279 4.20 5.59 10.82
N ILE A 280 3.01 5.00 10.73
CA ILE A 280 1.74 5.72 10.50
C ILE A 280 1.49 6.70 11.65
N LEU A 281 1.59 6.25 12.91
CA LEU A 281 1.41 7.08 14.09
C LEU A 281 2.38 8.27 14.09
N TYR A 282 3.65 8.04 13.78
CA TYR A 282 4.64 9.11 13.67
C TYR A 282 4.29 10.12 12.58
N LEU A 283 3.96 9.65 11.39
CA LEU A 283 3.59 10.50 10.25
C LEU A 283 2.37 11.36 10.59
N LEU A 284 1.36 10.74 11.21
CA LEU A 284 0.13 11.39 11.64
C LEU A 284 0.36 12.42 12.75
N PHE A 285 1.22 12.07 13.71
CA PHE A 285 1.53 12.88 14.87
C PHE A 285 2.38 14.11 14.50
N THR A 286 3.31 13.94 13.56
CA THR A 286 4.19 15.00 13.10
C THR A 286 3.64 15.76 11.90
N HIS A 287 2.39 15.56 11.44
CA HIS A 287 1.77 16.22 10.27
C HIS A 287 2.68 16.49 9.08
N ASP A 288 3.74 15.69 8.94
CA ASP A 288 4.78 15.94 7.97
C ASP A 288 4.48 15.09 6.75
N ARG A 289 4.90 15.58 5.59
CA ARG A 289 5.16 14.64 4.50
C ARG A 289 6.38 13.85 4.97
N PHE A 290 6.44 12.56 4.65
CA PHE A 290 7.52 11.67 5.09
C PHE A 290 8.87 12.39 5.30
N PRO A 291 9.64 12.10 6.36
CA PRO A 291 10.96 12.71 6.54
C PRO A 291 11.69 12.66 5.20
N ALA A 292 12.16 13.80 4.67
CA ALA A 292 12.63 13.91 3.27
C ALA A 292 13.63 12.79 2.86
N VAL A 293 14.36 12.27 3.85
CA VAL A 293 15.24 11.09 3.77
C VAL A 293 14.57 9.81 3.22
N LEU A 294 13.25 9.66 3.35
CA LEU A 294 12.49 8.51 2.84
C LEU A 294 11.80 8.79 1.50
N GLU A 295 11.50 10.04 1.16
CA GLU A 295 11.02 10.42 -0.18
C GLU A 295 12.11 10.15 -1.23
N GLU A 296 13.36 10.51 -0.94
CA GLU A 296 14.52 10.27 -1.81
C GLU A 296 14.80 8.77 -2.05
N ALA A 297 14.47 7.93 -1.07
CA ALA A 297 14.77 6.49 -1.10
C ALA A 297 13.72 5.63 -1.83
N SER A 298 12.62 6.22 -2.31
CA SER A 298 11.39 5.49 -2.62
C SER A 298 11.22 4.99 -4.06
N GLU A 299 12.03 5.42 -5.04
CA GLU A 299 11.79 5.02 -6.44
C GLU A 299 12.90 4.20 -7.10
N HIS A 300 14.18 4.34 -6.71
CA HIS A 300 15.30 3.67 -7.40
C HIS A 300 16.54 3.33 -6.54
N GLU A 301 16.49 3.50 -5.21
CA GLU A 301 17.67 3.29 -4.37
C GLU A 301 17.88 1.83 -3.94
N PRO A 302 19.15 1.34 -3.88
CA PRO A 302 19.48 0.06 -3.31
C PRO A 302 18.88 -0.10 -1.91
N MET A 303 18.25 -1.25 -1.67
CA MET A 303 17.59 -1.63 -0.41
C MET A 303 18.40 -1.35 0.88
N ARG A 304 19.74 -1.32 0.78
CA ARG A 304 20.65 -0.94 1.87
C ARG A 304 20.51 0.53 2.32
N GLN A 305 20.22 1.46 1.41
CA GLN A 305 20.01 2.88 1.71
C GLN A 305 18.68 3.10 2.43
N VAL A 306 17.61 2.42 2.01
CA VAL A 306 16.32 2.40 2.74
C VAL A 306 16.53 1.92 4.18
N LEU A 307 17.32 0.86 4.38
CA LEU A 307 17.64 0.36 5.72
C LEU A 307 18.49 1.35 6.55
N GLN A 308 19.44 2.05 5.92
CA GLN A 308 20.22 3.10 6.59
C GLN A 308 19.35 4.31 6.97
N ALA A 309 18.43 4.72 6.09
CA ALA A 309 17.43 5.75 6.34
C ALA A 309 16.52 5.37 7.52
N LYS A 310 16.02 4.13 7.56
CA LYS A 310 15.22 3.62 8.69
C LYS A 310 15.99 3.61 10.01
N LYS A 311 17.27 3.22 10.00
CA LYS A 311 18.16 3.31 11.17
C LYS A 311 18.39 4.76 11.60
N ALA A 312 18.56 5.68 10.66
CA ALA A 312 18.72 7.10 10.94
C ALA A 312 17.43 7.71 11.51
N MET A 313 16.27 7.34 10.96
CA MET A 313 14.95 7.73 11.42
C MET A 313 14.70 7.30 12.88
N ASN A 314 14.97 6.03 13.22
CA ASN A 314 14.84 5.54 14.60
C ASN A 314 15.77 6.33 15.58
N ARG A 315 16.98 6.69 15.14
CA ARG A 315 17.89 7.57 15.92
C ARG A 315 17.39 9.01 16.02
N ALA A 316 16.74 9.55 14.98
CA ALA A 316 16.17 10.88 15.00
C ALA A 316 15.04 10.96 16.04
N TYR A 317 14.16 9.94 16.10
CA TYR A 317 13.11 9.82 17.12
C TYR A 317 13.66 9.89 18.54
N LEU A 318 14.77 9.18 18.80
CA LEU A 318 15.50 9.21 20.07
C LEU A 318 16.01 10.61 20.43
N SER A 319 16.56 11.33 19.45
CA SER A 319 17.09 12.68 19.65
C SER A 319 15.98 13.68 19.96
N GLU A 320 14.84 13.60 19.26
CA GLU A 320 13.68 14.45 19.49
C GLU A 320 13.06 14.19 20.86
N ALA A 321 12.78 12.93 21.20
CA ALA A 321 12.24 12.56 22.51
C ALA A 321 13.15 13.03 23.67
N THR A 322 14.47 12.98 23.49
CA THR A 322 15.46 13.46 24.47
C THR A 322 15.45 14.98 24.60
N VAL A 323 15.40 15.70 23.47
CA VAL A 323 15.28 17.18 23.44
C VAL A 323 14.01 17.63 24.15
N TYR A 324 12.88 16.96 23.88
CA TYR A 324 11.60 17.23 24.55
C TYR A 324 11.69 16.99 26.06
N LYS A 325 12.28 15.87 26.50
CA LYS A 325 12.47 15.56 27.92
C LYS A 325 13.36 16.59 28.64
N GLY A 326 14.43 17.03 27.98
CA GLY A 326 15.32 18.09 28.48
C GLY A 326 14.61 19.44 28.60
N LYS A 327 13.79 19.79 27.61
CA LYS A 327 13.02 21.05 27.60
C LYS A 327 11.92 21.05 28.65
N LEU A 328 11.24 19.91 28.88
CA LEU A 328 10.29 19.74 29.98
C LEU A 328 10.95 19.95 31.34
N ALA A 329 12.11 19.33 31.57
CA ALA A 329 12.85 19.48 32.81
C ALA A 329 13.27 20.95 33.06
N SER A 330 13.65 21.69 32.01
CA SER A 330 13.95 23.12 32.14
C SER A 330 12.72 23.99 32.38
N LEU A 331 11.57 23.67 31.76
CA LEU A 331 10.32 24.43 31.92
C LEU A 331 9.67 24.21 33.30
N GLN A 332 9.77 23.00 33.83
CA GLN A 332 9.31 22.66 35.19
C GLN A 332 10.17 23.31 36.28
N GLN A 333 11.45 23.60 36.00
CA GLN A 333 12.32 24.31 36.94
C GLN A 333 12.11 25.83 36.95
N GLN A 334 11.41 26.39 35.96
CA GLN A 334 11.34 27.85 35.78
C GLN A 334 10.01 28.50 36.19
N ASP A 335 8.96 27.76 36.58
CA ASP A 335 7.61 28.32 36.87
C ASP A 335 7.05 29.23 35.75
N GLN A 336 7.62 29.18 34.54
CA GLN A 336 7.33 30.09 33.43
C GLN A 336 6.20 29.61 32.51
N VAL A 337 5.62 28.44 32.77
CA VAL A 337 4.62 27.82 31.88
C VAL A 337 3.32 28.65 31.79
N GLN A 338 3.01 29.46 32.81
CA GLN A 338 1.83 30.33 32.82
C GLN A 338 1.98 31.65 32.02
N GLN A 339 3.18 32.02 31.54
CA GLN A 339 3.41 33.30 30.86
C GLN A 339 3.50 33.23 29.33
N LEU A 340 3.31 32.07 28.71
CA LEU A 340 3.23 31.94 27.25
C LEU A 340 1.84 32.33 26.72
N ALA A 341 1.40 33.57 27.03
CA ALA A 341 0.31 34.23 26.32
C ALA A 341 0.83 34.80 24.98
N PRO A 342 -0.01 34.97 23.95
CA PRO A 342 0.44 35.36 22.62
C PRO A 342 0.79 36.86 22.59
N SER A 343 2.05 37.21 22.86
CA SER A 343 2.58 38.55 22.55
C SER A 343 3.38 38.52 21.24
N SER A 344 2.76 39.13 20.23
CA SER A 344 3.32 39.69 18.98
C SER A 344 4.81 39.46 18.66
N GLY A 345 5.04 38.78 17.54
CA GLY A 345 5.72 39.46 16.41
C GLY A 345 7.10 38.97 15.96
N SER A 346 7.95 38.36 16.80
CA SER A 346 9.37 38.18 16.41
C SER A 346 9.98 36.77 16.56
N GLY A 347 9.19 35.74 16.84
CA GLY A 347 9.71 34.38 17.11
C GLY A 347 9.58 33.35 15.98
N LEU A 348 9.38 33.74 14.72
CA LEU A 348 9.05 32.76 13.65
C LEU A 348 10.23 31.86 13.21
N GLU A 349 11.48 32.28 13.40
CA GLU A 349 12.66 31.47 13.04
C GLU A 349 13.14 30.53 14.16
N GLU A 350 13.03 30.91 15.43
CA GLU A 350 13.30 29.99 16.56
C GLU A 350 12.19 28.93 16.75
N ARG A 351 11.04 29.11 16.10
CA ARG A 351 9.92 28.16 16.01
C ARG A 351 10.17 26.99 15.04
N ARG A 352 11.31 26.95 14.34
CA ARG A 352 11.68 25.92 13.35
C ARG A 352 12.46 24.72 13.93
N VAL A 353 12.32 24.43 15.22
CA VAL A 353 12.74 23.12 15.76
C VAL A 353 11.54 22.17 15.63
N LEU A 354 11.76 21.01 14.99
CA LEU A 354 10.83 19.97 14.47
C LEU A 354 9.74 19.44 15.45
N GLY A 355 8.96 20.36 16.01
CA GLY A 355 8.14 20.10 17.17
C GLY A 355 7.32 21.31 17.63
N ALA A 356 7.87 22.51 17.44
CA ALA A 356 7.23 23.77 17.81
C ALA A 356 6.18 24.26 16.78
N LYS A 357 6.07 23.63 15.61
CA LYS A 357 4.92 23.82 14.70
C LYS A 357 3.65 23.11 15.21
N TYR A 358 3.82 22.12 16.10
CA TYR A 358 2.80 21.16 16.56
C TYR A 358 2.11 21.56 17.86
N LEU A 359 2.80 22.32 18.71
CA LEU A 359 2.27 22.90 19.96
C LEU A 359 1.21 24.00 19.76
N PHE A 360 0.97 24.46 18.52
CA PHE A 360 0.13 25.64 18.26
C PHE A 360 -0.99 25.43 17.22
N SER A 361 -1.17 24.21 16.71
CA SER A 361 -2.21 23.89 15.70
C SER A 361 -3.17 22.76 16.12
N SER A 362 -2.91 22.08 17.24
CA SER A 362 -3.78 21.06 17.83
C SER A 362 -4.95 21.72 18.59
N GLU A 363 -6.10 21.06 18.68
CA GLU A 363 -7.18 21.45 19.62
C GLU A 363 -6.71 21.45 21.09
N LEU A 364 -5.53 20.86 21.40
CA LEU A 364 -4.86 21.00 22.69
C LEU A 364 -4.35 22.42 22.97
N ALA A 365 -4.26 23.32 21.97
CA ALA A 365 -4.04 24.74 22.24
C ALA A 365 -5.21 25.39 23.03
N ARG A 366 -6.36 24.71 23.17
CA ARG A 366 -7.43 25.10 24.11
C ARG A 366 -7.21 24.57 25.53
N THR A 367 -6.43 23.51 25.70
CA THR A 367 -5.97 23.11 27.03
C THR A 367 -4.84 24.06 27.40
N GLN A 368 -5.10 25.00 28.32
CA GLN A 368 -4.13 25.99 28.80
C GLN A 368 -2.90 25.36 29.53
N ASP A 369 -2.64 24.05 29.36
CA ASP A 369 -1.60 23.28 30.03
C ASP A 369 -0.57 22.70 29.03
N VAL A 370 0.43 23.51 28.72
CA VAL A 370 1.59 23.15 27.90
C VAL A 370 2.37 21.95 28.47
N ASN A 371 2.32 21.70 29.80
CA ASN A 371 3.01 20.55 30.39
C ASN A 371 2.33 19.22 30.04
N ALA A 372 0.99 19.21 29.95
CA ALA A 372 0.24 18.04 29.51
C ALA A 372 0.59 17.68 28.06
N GLU A 373 0.65 18.67 27.17
CA GLU A 373 0.97 18.48 25.76
C GLU A 373 2.41 17.94 25.55
N ILE A 374 3.39 18.45 26.29
CA ILE A 374 4.77 17.96 26.23
C ILE A 374 4.88 16.50 26.74
N ARG A 375 4.16 16.15 27.83
CA ARG A 375 4.15 14.77 28.35
C ARG A 375 3.57 13.79 27.34
N VAL A 376 2.41 14.13 26.77
CA VAL A 376 1.72 13.31 25.77
C VAL A 376 2.60 13.12 24.54
N THR A 377 3.23 14.20 24.06
CA THR A 377 4.19 14.14 22.95
C THR A 377 5.33 13.16 23.24
N GLY A 378 5.95 13.27 24.42
CA GLY A 378 7.04 12.38 24.82
C GLY A 378 6.60 10.91 24.93
N ASP A 379 5.38 10.65 25.36
CA ASP A 379 4.86 9.28 25.48
C ASP A 379 4.50 8.67 24.12
N VAL A 380 3.89 9.43 23.21
CA VAL A 380 3.64 8.98 21.83
C VAL A 380 4.94 8.66 21.11
N LEU A 381 5.98 9.49 21.25
CA LEU A 381 7.29 9.23 20.64
C LEU A 381 7.96 7.96 21.20
N LYS A 382 7.76 7.60 22.47
CA LYS A 382 8.24 6.32 23.02
C LYS A 382 7.51 5.12 22.39
N ILE A 383 6.20 5.23 22.18
CA ILE A 383 5.43 4.18 21.49
C ILE A 383 5.96 4.00 20.07
N VAL A 384 6.11 5.10 19.32
CA VAL A 384 6.68 5.10 17.96
C VAL A 384 8.06 4.47 17.96
N GLN A 385 8.95 4.87 18.88
CA GLN A 385 10.31 4.36 18.96
C GLN A 385 10.33 2.84 19.17
N ARG A 386 9.53 2.35 20.13
CA ARG A 386 9.47 0.92 20.43
C ARG A 386 8.86 0.14 19.27
N ALA A 387 7.76 0.62 18.69
CA ALA A 387 7.12 -0.01 17.53
C ALA A 387 8.05 -0.07 16.31
N THR A 388 8.88 0.97 16.10
CA THR A 388 9.78 1.09 14.95
C THR A 388 11.21 0.62 15.23
N ALA A 389 11.43 -0.15 16.30
CA ALA A 389 12.75 -0.73 16.60
C ALA A 389 13.24 -1.60 15.45
N VAL A 390 14.55 -1.54 15.16
CA VAL A 390 15.15 -2.28 14.04
C VAL A 390 15.10 -3.78 14.32
N ASP A 391 15.44 -4.18 15.54
CA ASP A 391 15.28 -5.54 16.02
C ASP A 391 13.79 -5.80 16.34
N PRO A 392 13.15 -6.81 15.73
CA PRO A 392 11.79 -7.18 16.06
C PRO A 392 11.58 -7.56 17.53
N ASP A 393 12.60 -8.08 18.21
CA ASP A 393 12.51 -8.49 19.63
C ASP A 393 12.42 -7.29 20.59
N ASP A 394 12.86 -6.11 20.15
CA ASP A 394 12.74 -4.86 20.90
C ASP A 394 11.35 -4.20 20.76
N ARG A 395 10.50 -4.70 19.85
CA ARG A 395 9.16 -4.15 19.59
C ARG A 395 8.14 -4.56 20.66
N TYR A 396 6.90 -4.13 20.46
CA TYR A 396 5.79 -4.68 21.25
C TYR A 396 5.60 -6.16 20.90
N PRO A 397 5.34 -7.03 21.89
CA PRO A 397 5.22 -8.47 21.66
C PRO A 397 3.98 -8.83 20.85
N ASP A 398 2.93 -7.99 20.88
CA ASP A 398 1.68 -8.15 20.12
C ASP A 398 0.93 -6.81 20.03
N ALA A 399 -0.15 -6.81 19.25
CA ALA A 399 -0.99 -5.62 19.06
C ALA A 399 -1.69 -5.17 20.36
N ALA A 400 -2.07 -6.10 21.26
CA ALA A 400 -2.73 -5.78 22.51
C ALA A 400 -1.80 -5.03 23.48
N ALA A 401 -0.53 -5.39 23.54
CA ALA A 401 0.49 -4.70 24.34
C ALA A 401 0.75 -3.28 23.84
N MET A 402 0.76 -3.08 22.52
CA MET A 402 0.87 -1.75 21.94
C MET A 402 -0.40 -0.93 22.18
N GLN A 403 -1.58 -1.56 22.09
CA GLN A 403 -2.87 -0.92 22.34
C GLN A 403 -2.94 -0.41 23.78
N ALA A 404 -2.57 -1.23 24.76
CA ALA A 404 -2.56 -0.85 26.18
C ALA A 404 -1.68 0.39 26.45
N ALA A 405 -0.55 0.53 25.74
CA ALA A 405 0.30 1.72 25.85
C ALA A 405 -0.36 2.98 25.27
N VAL A 406 -1.12 2.85 24.18
CA VAL A 406 -1.89 3.94 23.59
C VAL A 406 -3.07 4.34 24.50
N ASP A 407 -3.78 3.35 25.04
CA ASP A 407 -4.93 3.54 25.92
C ASP A 407 -4.57 4.20 27.25
N ASP A 408 -3.37 3.96 27.78
CA ASP A 408 -2.84 4.68 28.95
C ASP A 408 -2.74 6.19 28.69
N ILE A 409 -2.27 6.60 27.50
CA ILE A 409 -2.17 8.01 27.13
C ILE A 409 -3.57 8.61 26.98
N LEU A 410 -4.48 7.90 26.31
CA LEU A 410 -5.89 8.32 26.15
C LEU A 410 -6.58 8.53 27.50
N THR A 411 -6.47 7.56 28.40
CA THR A 411 -7.08 7.62 29.73
C THR A 411 -6.58 8.85 30.50
N ARG A 412 -5.29 9.19 30.40
CA ARG A 412 -4.71 10.39 31.03
C ARG A 412 -5.10 11.70 30.36
N LEU A 413 -5.53 11.68 29.09
CA LEU A 413 -6.01 12.85 28.37
C LEU A 413 -7.50 13.12 28.65
N GLU A 414 -8.27 12.09 28.96
CA GLU A 414 -9.71 12.16 29.22
C GLU A 414 -10.05 12.37 30.71
N ALA A 415 -9.12 12.05 31.62
CA ALA A 415 -9.18 12.33 33.06
C ALA A 415 -8.78 13.78 33.38
#